data_AF-A0A261DBA4-F1
#
_entry.id   AF-A0A261DBA4-F1
#
_cell.length_a   1.000
_cell.length_b   1.000
_cell.length_c   1.000
_cell.angle_alpha   90.00
_cell.angle_beta   90.00
_cell.angle_gamma   90.00
#
_symmetry.space_group_name_H-M   'P 1'
#
loop_
_entity.id
_entity.type
_entity.pdbx_description
1 polymer ?
#
loop_
_entity_poly.entity_id
_entity_poly.type
_entity_poly.pdbx_seq_one_letter_code
_entity_poly.pdbx_strand_id
1 'polypeptide(L)'
;MYKFIDLFCGIGGFRIALEEKGMECVFSSDIDKDVQETYKRNFGEKPMGDISEIPEQKIPKHDILCAGFPCQPFSISGKQNGLHDINGKLFYEIIRIAQYHKPLILLLENVKNIMNIDNGNVIKTIDIKLDEIGYKYPTIFIL
;
A
#
# COMPACT_ATOMS: atom_id res chain seq x y z
N MET A 1 -21.20 -1.96 6.62
CA MET A 1 -20.21 -0.87 6.66
C MET A 1 -18.94 -1.41 6.04
N TYR A 2 -18.36 -0.73 5.05
CA TYR A 2 -17.13 -1.19 4.41
C TYR A 2 -15.94 -0.98 5.36
N LYS A 3 -15.06 -1.96 5.41
CA LYS A 3 -13.84 -1.94 6.22
C LYS A 3 -12.64 -1.71 5.33
N PHE A 4 -11.68 -0.92 5.78
CA PHE A 4 -10.45 -0.69 5.04
C PHE A 4 -9.21 -0.83 5.92
N ILE A 5 -8.07 -1.05 5.27
CA ILE A 5 -6.76 -0.97 5.89
C ILE A 5 -5.95 0.15 5.27
N ASP A 6 -5.12 0.80 6.08
CA ASP A 6 -4.33 1.98 5.72
C ASP A 6 -2.84 1.64 5.83
N LEU A 7 -2.25 1.15 4.73
CA LEU A 7 -0.83 0.81 4.65
C LEU A 7 -0.01 2.03 4.23
N PHE A 8 1.18 2.17 4.81
CA PHE A 8 2.03 3.36 4.61
C PHE A 8 1.24 4.63 4.97
N CYS A 9 0.55 4.57 6.12
CA CYS A 9 -0.56 5.47 6.40
C CYS A 9 -0.14 6.93 6.53
N GLY A 10 1.14 7.21 6.81
CA GLY A 10 1.61 8.57 7.04
C GLY A 10 0.75 9.24 8.12
N ILE A 11 0.34 10.47 7.87
CA ILE A 11 -0.54 11.22 8.77
C ILE A 11 -2.03 10.80 8.72
N GLY A 12 -2.39 9.76 7.96
CA GLY A 12 -3.76 9.22 7.88
C GLY A 12 -4.66 9.90 6.84
N GLY A 13 -4.10 10.32 5.70
CA GLY A 13 -4.87 10.96 4.63
C GLY A 13 -5.99 10.07 4.08
N PHE A 14 -5.70 8.78 3.81
CA PHE A 14 -6.71 7.81 3.40
C PHE A 14 -7.76 7.59 4.49
N ARG A 15 -7.33 7.45 5.76
CA ARG A 15 -8.24 7.26 6.89
C ARG A 15 -9.28 8.37 6.98
N ILE A 16 -8.84 9.63 6.97
CA ILE A 16 -9.76 10.79 7.01
C ILE A 16 -10.75 10.73 5.85
N ALA A 17 -10.25 10.54 4.62
CA ALA A 17 -11.09 10.55 3.43
C ALA A 17 -12.16 9.44 3.42
N LEU A 18 -11.84 8.24 3.91
CA LEU A 18 -12.75 7.10 3.92
C LEU A 18 -13.68 7.08 5.14
N GLU A 19 -13.21 7.50 6.32
CA GLU A 19 -14.05 7.65 7.51
C GLU A 19 -15.11 8.73 7.32
N GLU A 20 -14.80 9.84 6.60
CA GLU A 20 -15.78 10.84 6.19
C GLU A 20 -16.89 10.27 5.28
N LYS A 21 -16.65 9.12 4.64
CA LYS A 21 -17.65 8.37 3.85
C LYS A 21 -18.35 7.26 4.65
N GLY A 22 -18.12 7.21 5.97
CA GLY A 22 -18.71 6.22 6.86
C GLY A 22 -18.10 4.82 6.75
N MET A 23 -16.84 4.72 6.30
CA MET A 23 -16.08 3.47 6.32
C MET A 23 -15.28 3.33 7.61
N GLU A 24 -14.88 2.10 7.95
CA GLU A 24 -14.17 1.80 9.20
C GLU A 24 -12.71 1.39 8.92
N CYS A 25 -11.75 2.12 9.49
CA CYS A 25 -10.35 1.70 9.48
C CYS A 25 -10.17 0.55 10.49
N VAL A 26 -9.77 -0.62 10.01
CA VAL A 26 -9.58 -1.80 10.89
C VAL A 26 -8.11 -2.18 11.09
N PHE A 27 -7.19 -1.52 10.38
CA PHE A 27 -5.76 -1.73 10.50
C PHE A 27 -4.98 -0.58 9.87
N SER A 28 -3.88 -0.18 10.50
CA SER A 28 -2.93 0.79 9.95
C SER A 28 -1.49 0.35 10.16
N SER A 29 -0.61 0.70 9.21
CA SER A 29 0.82 0.36 9.28
C SER A 29 1.68 1.51 8.76
N ASP A 30 2.67 1.91 9.54
CA ASP A 30 3.75 2.80 9.13
C ASP A 30 4.98 2.51 9.98
N ILE A 31 6.16 2.48 9.36
CA ILE A 31 7.43 2.16 10.03
C ILE A 31 7.98 3.37 10.80
N ASP A 32 7.62 4.58 10.39
CA ASP A 32 8.14 5.80 10.98
C ASP A 32 7.51 6.05 12.36
N LYS A 33 8.37 6.17 13.38
CA LYS A 33 7.95 6.34 14.78
C LYS A 33 7.29 7.70 15.02
N ASP A 34 7.74 8.75 14.37
CA ASP A 34 7.17 10.09 14.51
C ASP A 34 5.78 10.16 13.85
N VAL A 35 5.63 9.46 12.72
CA VAL A 35 4.33 9.22 12.09
C VAL A 35 3.40 8.45 13.03
N GLN A 36 3.87 7.35 13.62
CA GLN A 36 3.04 6.56 14.53
C GLN A 36 2.52 7.36 15.72
N GLU A 37 3.36 8.21 16.33
CA GLU A 37 2.94 9.07 17.44
C GLU A 37 1.95 10.13 16.98
N THR A 38 2.15 10.70 15.78
CA THR A 38 1.20 11.65 15.18
C THR A 38 -0.14 10.98 14.89
N TYR A 39 -0.14 9.79 14.29
CA TYR A 39 -1.34 9.01 14.00
C TYR A 39 -2.11 8.68 15.28
N LYS A 40 -1.40 8.22 16.33
CA LYS A 40 -2.00 7.95 17.65
C LYS A 40 -2.65 9.17 18.28
N ARG A 41 -2.04 10.36 18.14
CA ARG A 41 -2.63 11.61 18.66
C ARG A 41 -3.94 11.97 17.96
N ASN A 42 -4.06 11.68 16.66
CA ASN A 42 -5.24 12.03 15.88
C ASN A 42 -6.36 10.98 15.96
N PHE A 43 -6.00 9.69 16.00
CA PHE A 43 -6.96 8.59 15.87
C PHE A 43 -7.05 7.69 17.11
N GLY A 44 -6.24 7.92 18.15
CA GLY A 44 -6.22 7.10 19.37
C GLY A 44 -5.55 5.73 19.20
N GLU A 45 -5.12 5.39 17.98
CA GLU A 45 -4.55 4.10 17.61
C GLU A 45 -3.13 4.27 17.08
N LYS A 46 -2.23 3.34 17.43
CA LYS A 46 -0.85 3.36 16.94
C LYS A 46 -0.72 2.40 15.74
N PRO A 47 -0.21 2.86 14.59
CA PRO A 47 0.09 1.98 13.45
C PRO A 47 1.06 0.87 13.84
N MET A 48 0.92 -0.29 13.20
CA MET A 48 1.57 -1.54 13.62
C MET A 48 3.07 -1.65 13.32
N GLY A 49 3.66 -0.70 12.58
CA GLY A 49 5.09 -0.70 12.27
C GLY A 49 5.42 -1.17 10.84
N ASP A 50 6.55 -1.87 10.71
CA ASP A 50 7.04 -2.43 9.44
C ASP A 50 6.09 -3.52 8.94
N ILE A 51 5.44 -3.27 7.80
CA ILE A 51 4.47 -4.20 7.23
C ILE A 51 5.10 -5.53 6.77
N SER A 52 6.40 -5.55 6.47
CA SER A 52 7.11 -6.76 6.06
C SER A 52 7.30 -7.76 7.21
N GLU A 53 7.20 -7.30 8.46
CA GLU A 53 7.28 -8.14 9.66
C GLU A 53 5.91 -8.68 10.10
N ILE A 54 4.82 -8.27 9.43
CA ILE A 54 3.45 -8.58 9.83
C ILE A 54 2.86 -9.67 8.90
N PRO A 55 2.62 -10.89 9.42
CA PRO A 55 1.96 -11.94 8.66
C PRO A 55 0.55 -11.52 8.24
N GLU A 56 0.17 -11.82 7.01
CA GLU A 56 -1.12 -11.42 6.42
C GLU A 56 -2.31 -11.97 7.22
N GLN A 57 -2.14 -13.10 7.90
CA GLN A 57 -3.15 -13.72 8.77
C GLN A 57 -3.46 -12.89 10.02
N LYS A 58 -2.53 -12.00 10.44
CA LYS A 58 -2.73 -11.08 11.57
C LYS A 58 -3.43 -9.79 11.16
N ILE A 59 -3.56 -9.52 9.87
CA ILE A 59 -4.28 -8.36 9.35
C ILE A 59 -5.77 -8.71 9.29
N PRO A 60 -6.66 -7.89 9.87
CA PRO A 60 -8.10 -8.12 9.82
C PRO A 60 -8.64 -8.17 8.38
N LYS A 61 -9.70 -8.96 8.18
CA LYS A 61 -10.43 -8.97 6.91
C LYS A 61 -10.99 -7.58 6.61
N HIS A 62 -10.84 -7.15 5.36
CA HIS A 62 -11.20 -5.82 4.89
C HIS A 62 -11.74 -5.87 3.46
N ASP A 63 -12.47 -4.83 3.07
CA ASP A 63 -13.06 -4.68 1.75
C ASP A 63 -12.18 -3.78 0.85
N ILE A 64 -11.40 -2.88 1.43
CA ILE A 64 -10.55 -1.92 0.70
C ILE A 64 -9.14 -1.94 1.29
N LEU A 65 -8.13 -2.00 0.44
CA LEU A 65 -6.73 -1.82 0.82
C LEU A 65 -6.24 -0.49 0.27
N CYS A 66 -5.82 0.41 1.16
CA CYS A 66 -5.19 1.67 0.81
C CYS A 66 -3.67 1.58 1.00
N ALA A 67 -2.91 2.09 0.05
CA ALA A 67 -1.45 2.12 0.16
C ALA A 67 -0.82 3.29 -0.61
N GLY A 68 -0.25 4.26 0.13
CA GLY A 68 0.62 5.32 -0.41
C GLY A 68 2.07 4.87 -0.35
N PHE A 69 2.48 3.96 -1.24
CA PHE A 69 3.78 3.32 -1.15
C PHE A 69 4.88 4.21 -1.75
N PRO A 70 6.10 4.24 -1.16
CA PRO A 70 7.12 5.21 -1.50
C PRO A 70 7.57 5.12 -2.96
N CYS A 71 7.80 6.30 -3.57
CA CYS A 71 8.22 6.46 -4.96
C CYS A 71 9.76 6.34 -5.20
N GLN A 72 10.57 6.33 -4.15
CA GLN A 72 12.04 6.39 -4.28
C GLN A 72 12.65 5.03 -4.69
N PRO A 73 13.75 5.06 -5.45
CA PRO A 73 13.77 4.51 -6.80
C PRO A 73 13.72 2.99 -6.81
N PHE A 74 12.99 2.46 -7.79
CA PHE A 74 13.44 1.27 -8.53
C PHE A 74 14.76 1.68 -9.19
N SER A 75 15.90 1.58 -8.49
CA SER A 75 17.11 2.26 -8.91
C SER A 75 17.82 1.52 -10.05
N ILE A 76 18.17 2.27 -11.09
CA ILE A 76 18.98 1.87 -12.24
C ILE A 76 20.49 1.83 -11.88
N SER A 77 20.89 2.21 -10.66
CA SER A 77 22.30 2.44 -10.29
C SER A 77 22.88 1.46 -9.26
N GLY A 78 22.11 0.49 -8.77
CA GLY A 78 22.63 -0.68 -8.06
C GLY A 78 22.56 -1.88 -8.97
N LYS A 79 23.72 -2.45 -9.33
CA LYS A 79 23.94 -3.78 -9.93
C LYS A 79 22.67 -4.52 -10.34
N GLN A 80 22.52 -4.80 -11.64
CA GLN A 80 21.55 -5.69 -12.30
C GLN A 80 21.08 -6.91 -11.48
N ASN A 81 20.33 -6.69 -10.43
CA ASN A 81 19.69 -7.70 -9.59
C ASN A 81 18.23 -7.24 -9.55
N GLY A 82 17.53 -7.53 -10.64
CA GLY A 82 16.14 -7.13 -10.84
C GLY A 82 15.26 -7.36 -9.61
N LEU A 83 14.23 -6.54 -9.45
CA LEU A 83 13.15 -6.71 -8.46
C LEU A 83 13.58 -6.81 -6.96
N HIS A 84 14.86 -6.77 -6.64
CA HIS A 84 15.38 -6.95 -5.28
C HIS A 84 15.69 -5.64 -4.54
N ASP A 85 15.41 -4.49 -5.16
CA ASP A 85 15.52 -3.20 -4.47
C ASP A 85 14.49 -3.14 -3.33
N ILE A 86 14.92 -2.68 -2.16
CA ILE A 86 14.13 -2.72 -0.91
C ILE A 86 12.75 -2.06 -1.10
N ASN A 87 12.65 -1.05 -1.98
CA ASN A 87 11.41 -0.32 -2.25
C ASN A 87 10.46 -1.06 -3.19
N GLY A 88 10.98 -1.90 -4.09
CA GLY A 88 10.16 -2.84 -4.86
C GLY A 88 9.48 -3.87 -3.96
N LYS A 89 10.12 -4.23 -2.83
CA LYS A 89 9.55 -5.17 -1.84
C LYS A 89 8.23 -4.66 -1.26
N LEU A 90 8.09 -3.36 -1.02
CA LEU A 90 6.87 -2.82 -0.42
C LEU A 90 5.64 -3.00 -1.30
N PHE A 91 5.79 -2.90 -2.63
CA PHE A 91 4.72 -3.28 -3.54
C PHE A 91 4.40 -4.78 -3.46
N TYR A 92 5.42 -5.64 -3.34
CA TYR A 92 5.19 -7.07 -3.11
C TYR A 92 4.50 -7.37 -1.78
N GLU A 93 4.72 -6.57 -0.73
CA GLU A 93 3.96 -6.68 0.53
C GLU A 93 2.48 -6.36 0.32
N ILE A 94 2.15 -5.34 -0.49
CA ILE A 94 0.77 -5.06 -0.89
C ILE A 94 0.18 -6.27 -1.63
N ILE A 95 0.90 -6.83 -2.60
CA ILE A 95 0.46 -8.01 -3.35
C ILE A 95 0.25 -9.22 -2.44
N ARG A 96 1.16 -9.49 -1.50
CA ARG A 96 1.05 -10.57 -0.51
C ARG A 96 -0.26 -10.46 0.27
N ILE A 97 -0.56 -9.27 0.78
CA ILE A 97 -1.75 -9.00 1.60
C ILE A 97 -3.02 -9.09 0.73
N ALA A 98 -3.00 -8.47 -0.44
CA ALA A 98 -4.12 -8.48 -1.38
C ALA A 98 -4.44 -9.90 -1.88
N GLN A 99 -3.43 -10.72 -2.17
CA GLN A 99 -3.61 -12.09 -2.63
C GLN A 99 -4.28 -12.98 -1.56
N TYR A 100 -3.95 -12.76 -0.29
CA TYR A 100 -4.54 -13.50 0.83
C TYR A 100 -5.98 -13.02 1.13
N HIS A 101 -6.18 -11.71 1.32
CA HIS A 101 -7.47 -11.15 1.76
C HIS A 101 -8.47 -10.96 0.63
N LYS A 102 -8.00 -10.76 -0.59
CA LYS A 102 -8.80 -10.46 -1.79
C LYS A 102 -9.81 -9.33 -1.55
N PRO A 103 -9.38 -8.14 -1.08
CA PRO A 103 -10.28 -7.00 -0.90
C PRO A 103 -11.01 -6.65 -2.21
N LEU A 104 -12.18 -6.02 -2.10
CA LEU A 104 -12.95 -5.60 -3.26
C LEU A 104 -12.25 -4.49 -4.06
N ILE A 105 -11.47 -3.62 -3.41
CA ILE A 105 -10.82 -2.47 -4.05
C ILE A 105 -9.37 -2.35 -3.56
N LEU A 106 -8.47 -2.03 -4.49
CA LEU A 106 -7.10 -1.57 -4.20
C LEU A 106 -6.99 -0.08 -4.54
N LEU A 107 -6.75 0.75 -3.53
CA LEU A 107 -6.53 2.19 -3.69
C LEU A 107 -5.04 2.48 -3.46
N LEU A 108 -4.30 2.59 -4.54
CA LEU A 108 -2.85 2.75 -4.53
C LEU A 108 -2.51 4.20 -4.91
N GLU A 109 -1.57 4.84 -4.24
CA GLU A 109 -1.11 6.18 -4.61
C GLU A 109 0.39 6.15 -4.86
N ASN A 110 0.82 6.86 -5.90
CA ASN A 110 2.22 7.07 -6.17
C ASN A 110 2.42 8.34 -7.02
N VAL A 111 3.64 8.89 -7.05
CA VAL A 111 3.85 10.11 -7.85
C VAL A 111 3.78 9.82 -9.35
N LYS A 112 3.34 10.82 -10.12
CA LYS A 112 3.19 10.75 -11.59
C LYS A 112 4.40 10.17 -12.35
N ASN A 113 5.61 10.35 -11.82
CA ASN A 113 6.82 9.87 -12.48
C ASN A 113 6.92 8.34 -12.56
N ILE A 114 6.12 7.58 -11.79
CA ILE A 114 6.10 6.11 -11.83
C ILE A 114 5.89 5.55 -13.24
N MET A 115 5.15 6.28 -14.09
CA MET A 115 4.91 5.93 -15.50
C MET A 115 6.17 5.91 -16.35
N ASN A 116 7.22 6.64 -15.95
CA ASN A 116 8.43 6.85 -16.73
C ASN A 116 9.66 6.14 -16.13
N ILE A 117 9.56 5.58 -14.92
CA ILE A 117 10.68 4.87 -14.28
C ILE A 117 11.03 3.63 -15.09
N ASP A 118 12.33 3.43 -15.33
CA ASP A 118 12.87 2.32 -16.14
C ASP A 118 12.14 2.17 -17.48
N ASN A 119 11.99 3.28 -18.22
CA ASN A 119 11.27 3.33 -19.49
C ASN A 119 9.84 2.74 -19.42
N GLY A 120 9.17 2.91 -18.28
CA GLY A 120 7.81 2.44 -18.03
C GLY A 120 7.70 0.94 -17.69
N ASN A 121 8.82 0.25 -17.43
CA ASN A 121 8.76 -1.16 -17.00
C ASN A 121 8.17 -1.34 -15.60
N VAL A 122 8.31 -0.33 -14.73
CA VAL A 122 7.74 -0.37 -13.37
C VAL A 122 6.22 -0.47 -13.42
N ILE A 123 5.55 0.44 -14.14
CA ILE A 123 4.08 0.42 -14.22
C ILE A 123 3.58 -0.86 -14.92
N LYS A 124 4.27 -1.34 -15.97
CA LYS A 124 3.95 -2.63 -16.60
C LYS A 124 4.05 -3.79 -15.62
N THR A 125 5.05 -3.79 -14.76
CA THR A 125 5.22 -4.83 -13.72
C THR A 125 4.09 -4.77 -12.71
N ILE A 126 3.68 -3.58 -12.29
CA ILE A 126 2.53 -3.37 -11.40
C ILE A 126 1.26 -3.93 -12.05
N ASP A 127 0.98 -3.56 -13.29
CA ASP A 127 -0.18 -4.04 -14.04
C ASP A 127 -0.22 -5.57 -14.15
N ILE A 128 0.91 -6.18 -14.52
CA ILE A 128 1.03 -7.65 -14.62
C ILE A 128 0.76 -8.30 -13.26
N LYS A 129 1.39 -7.80 -12.19
CA LYS A 129 1.24 -8.39 -10.85
C LYS A 129 -0.18 -8.26 -10.32
N LEU A 130 -0.85 -7.16 -10.61
CA LEU A 130 -2.25 -6.97 -10.23
C LEU A 130 -3.19 -7.88 -11.03
N ASP A 131 -2.95 -8.07 -12.33
CA ASP A 131 -3.73 -9.02 -13.15
C ASP A 131 -3.52 -10.47 -12.67
N GLU A 132 -2.29 -10.85 -12.31
CA GLU A 132 -1.96 -12.17 -11.73
C GLU A 132 -2.77 -12.50 -10.46
N ILE A 133 -3.08 -11.48 -9.63
CA ILE A 133 -3.91 -11.65 -8.43
C ILE A 133 -5.40 -11.32 -8.66
N GLY A 134 -5.81 -11.13 -9.91
CA GLY A 134 -7.20 -11.01 -10.33
C GLY A 134 -7.79 -9.61 -10.29
N TYR A 135 -6.96 -8.57 -10.21
CA TYR A 135 -7.41 -7.18 -10.21
C TYR A 135 -7.23 -6.54 -11.59
N LYS A 136 -8.29 -5.88 -12.07
CA LYS A 136 -8.30 -5.10 -13.32
C LYS A 136 -8.80 -3.70 -13.05
N TYR A 137 -8.53 -2.74 -13.92
CA TYR A 137 -9.25 -1.47 -13.91
C TYR A 137 -10.77 -1.71 -14.12
N PRO A 138 -11.67 -1.04 -13.38
CA PRO A 138 -11.46 0.09 -12.45
C PRO A 138 -11.29 -0.32 -10.96
N THR A 139 -11.07 -1.59 -10.66
CA THR A 139 -10.91 -2.10 -9.28
C THR A 139 -9.62 -1.58 -8.60
N ILE A 140 -8.71 -1.03 -9.41
CA ILE A 140 -7.49 -0.35 -8.97
C ILE A 140 -7.58 1.12 -9.35
N PHE A 141 -7.26 1.98 -8.39
CA PHE A 141 -7.01 3.41 -8.63
C PHE A 141 -5.55 3.68 -8.30
N ILE A 142 -4.81 4.27 -9.24
CA ILE A 142 -3.49 4.84 -9.02
C ILE A 142 -3.67 6.36 -9.09
N LEU A 143 -3.57 7.02 -7.94
CA LEU A 143 -3.67 8.49 -7.82
C LEU A 143 -2.30 9.13 -8.02
#